data_AF-A0A6I2XC21-F1
#
_entry.id   AF-A0A6I2XC21-F1
#
_cell.length_a   1.000
_cell.length_b   1.000
_cell.length_c   1.000
_cell.angle_alpha   90.00
_cell.angle_beta   90.00
_cell.angle_gamma   90.00
#
_symmetry.space_group_name_H-M   'P 1'
#
loop_
_entity.id
_entity.type
_entity.pdbx_description
1 polymer ?
#
loop_
_entity_poly.entity_id
_entity_poly.type
_entity_poly.pdbx_seq_one_letter_code
_entity_poly.pdbx_strand_id
1 'polypeptide(L)'
;MKRVRLQRSSLGSNSETVVSRRRIEALDGFRAVAAIGVLVYHVGTAQSGFLQAAEPGAHLLANLGNFGVAVFFLLSSFLLFQPFALSSITNQKLPPVAPFYIRRAMRIFPAYWLALVAWSMSVTPEVRASGTAVGKLLLIDQYDPNSGIFTGLAVSWSLAIELAFYIVLPIYAVTLSKLLGRVSSPNRRIAWHAICLAFWYVSAVGYRYWLSTANNGPFRYQLWIFAYLDWFALGMLLALASAWLATGGSLPQSVRDLANRTWACWTIAGMSYASIVILLDSPKMIRIPLESFLLTSLRYALQGFAAFFFLLPAILGGGVGTGLQILGSRPMIWLGKVSFGIYLWHLIVIGWLPNFDSISSTRLRFLTTLAIVLTITVTISATSYYLAERPFIELSRRRGSVPRFNRKMSASRGTHQIEQGVFVK
;
A
#
# COMPACT_ATOMS: atom_id res chain seq x y z
N MET A 1 -28.20 -35.86 -36.55
CA MET A 1 -28.12 -34.47 -36.06
C MET A 1 -27.37 -34.45 -34.73
N LYS A 2 -26.03 -34.55 -34.73
CA LYS A 2 -25.02 -33.47 -34.64
C LYS A 2 -25.12 -32.53 -33.41
N ARG A 3 -24.38 -32.93 -32.36
CA ARG A 3 -23.51 -32.13 -31.46
C ARG A 3 -23.70 -30.61 -31.48
N VAL A 4 -24.45 -30.07 -30.51
CA VAL A 4 -24.36 -28.65 -30.07
C VAL A 4 -24.51 -28.57 -28.55
N ARG A 5 -23.52 -29.06 -27.82
CA ARG A 5 -23.34 -28.79 -26.38
C ARG A 5 -21.96 -29.30 -26.03
N LEU A 6 -20.98 -28.39 -25.91
CA LEU A 6 -19.67 -28.55 -25.23
C LEU A 6 -18.65 -27.43 -25.58
N GLN A 7 -19.05 -26.34 -26.24
CA GLN A 7 -18.13 -25.23 -26.55
C GLN A 7 -18.31 -23.96 -25.69
N ARG A 8 -19.29 -23.91 -24.76
CA ARG A 8 -19.52 -22.73 -23.91
C ARG A 8 -18.71 -22.71 -22.60
N SER A 9 -18.13 -23.81 -22.13
CA SER A 9 -17.37 -23.82 -20.86
C SER A 9 -15.87 -23.48 -21.00
N SER A 10 -15.26 -23.72 -22.17
CA SER A 10 -13.84 -23.39 -22.41
C SER A 10 -13.60 -21.92 -22.78
N LEU A 11 -14.61 -21.23 -23.35
CA LEU A 11 -14.53 -19.79 -23.64
C LEU A 11 -14.74 -18.94 -22.37
N GLY A 12 -15.64 -19.37 -21.47
CA GLY A 12 -15.91 -18.69 -20.20
C GLY A 12 -14.71 -18.72 -19.25
N SER A 13 -14.11 -19.90 -19.03
CA SER A 13 -12.93 -20.07 -18.17
C SER A 13 -11.70 -19.29 -18.64
N ASN A 14 -11.45 -19.23 -19.95
CA ASN A 14 -10.37 -18.42 -20.51
C ASN A 14 -10.61 -16.91 -20.34
N SER A 15 -11.86 -16.45 -20.48
CA SER A 15 -12.19 -15.03 -20.26
C SER A 15 -12.06 -14.62 -18.79
N GLU A 16 -12.53 -15.46 -17.87
CA GLU A 16 -12.45 -15.21 -16.42
C GLU A 16 -11.01 -15.21 -15.91
N THR A 17 -10.18 -16.13 -16.39
CA THR A 17 -8.75 -16.18 -16.05
C THR A 17 -7.98 -14.96 -16.58
N VAL A 18 -8.28 -14.51 -17.80
CA VAL A 18 -7.69 -13.30 -18.38
C VAL A 18 -8.11 -12.04 -17.61
N VAL A 19 -9.40 -11.91 -17.27
CA VAL A 19 -9.92 -10.80 -16.46
C VAL A 19 -9.26 -10.78 -15.08
N SER A 20 -9.18 -11.94 -14.42
CA SER A 20 -8.53 -12.07 -13.12
C SER A 20 -7.05 -11.67 -13.16
N ARG A 21 -6.32 -12.12 -14.18
CA ARG A 21 -4.91 -11.77 -14.38
C ARG A 21 -4.71 -10.26 -14.59
N ARG A 22 -5.53 -9.63 -15.44
CA ARG A 22 -5.45 -8.18 -15.69
C ARG A 22 -5.73 -7.35 -14.44
N ARG A 23 -6.64 -7.78 -13.57
CA ARG A 23 -6.90 -7.12 -12.27
C ARG A 23 -5.70 -7.21 -11.33
N ILE A 24 -5.05 -8.36 -11.26
CA ILE A 24 -3.83 -8.54 -10.46
C ILE A 24 -2.71 -7.66 -11.01
N GLU A 25 -2.53 -7.63 -12.33
CA GLU A 25 -1.56 -6.77 -13.01
C GLU A 25 -1.83 -5.28 -12.75
N ALA A 26 -3.10 -4.87 -12.66
CA ALA A 26 -3.46 -3.49 -12.32
C ALA A 26 -3.00 -3.07 -10.92
N LEU A 27 -2.85 -4.00 -9.96
CA LEU A 27 -2.33 -3.70 -8.61
C LEU A 27 -0.93 -3.09 -8.64
N ASP A 28 -0.08 -3.51 -9.58
CA ASP A 28 1.23 -2.88 -9.79
C ASP A 28 1.05 -1.44 -10.31
N GLY A 29 0.09 -1.20 -11.21
CA GLY A 29 -0.25 0.13 -11.67
C GLY A 29 -0.71 1.08 -10.56
N PHE A 30 -1.49 0.60 -9.59
CA PHE A 30 -1.87 1.39 -8.41
C PHE A 30 -0.63 1.81 -7.58
N ARG A 31 0.36 0.93 -7.43
CA ARG A 31 1.63 1.24 -6.76
C ARG A 31 2.44 2.29 -7.52
N ALA A 32 2.43 2.24 -8.86
CA ALA A 32 3.07 3.23 -9.71
C ALA A 32 2.44 4.62 -9.50
N VAL A 33 1.11 4.70 -9.54
CA VAL A 33 0.38 5.97 -9.28
C VAL A 33 0.71 6.52 -7.90
N ALA A 34 0.71 5.67 -6.87
CA ALA A 34 1.04 6.07 -5.50
C ALA A 34 2.48 6.60 -5.37
N ALA A 35 3.48 5.90 -5.93
CA ALA A 35 4.88 6.35 -5.89
C ALA A 35 5.09 7.67 -6.61
N ILE A 36 4.51 7.83 -7.81
CA ILE A 36 4.62 9.06 -8.60
C ILE A 36 3.89 10.20 -7.89
N GLY A 37 2.71 9.96 -7.30
CA GLY A 37 1.98 10.96 -6.52
C GLY A 37 2.78 11.49 -5.33
N VAL A 38 3.50 10.61 -4.60
CA VAL A 38 4.42 11.01 -3.53
C VAL A 38 5.57 11.86 -4.06
N LEU A 39 6.19 11.46 -5.17
CA LEU A 39 7.28 12.21 -5.80
C LEU A 39 6.80 13.61 -6.22
N VAL A 40 5.65 13.70 -6.89
CA VAL A 40 5.03 14.96 -7.33
C VAL A 40 4.80 15.90 -6.14
N TYR A 41 4.28 15.37 -5.04
CA TYR A 41 4.09 16.14 -3.81
C TYR A 41 5.41 16.70 -3.26
N HIS A 42 6.46 15.89 -3.20
CA HIS A 42 7.75 16.33 -2.67
C HIS A 42 8.48 17.32 -3.59
N VAL A 43 8.39 17.18 -4.90
CA VAL A 43 8.90 18.21 -5.84
C VAL A 43 8.14 19.53 -5.68
N GLY A 44 6.82 19.44 -5.50
CA GLY A 44 5.95 20.59 -5.27
C GLY A 44 6.24 21.35 -3.97
N THR A 45 6.71 20.65 -2.93
CA THR A 45 7.00 21.24 -1.61
C THR A 45 8.46 21.63 -1.40
N ALA A 46 9.43 20.86 -1.90
CA ALA A 46 10.83 21.00 -1.51
C ALA A 46 11.64 22.00 -2.33
N GLN A 47 11.36 22.15 -3.63
CA GLN A 47 12.24 22.92 -4.55
C GLN A 47 11.52 23.95 -5.42
N SER A 48 10.27 23.69 -5.79
CA SER A 48 9.60 24.54 -6.79
C SER A 48 8.88 25.75 -6.20
N GLY A 49 8.57 25.71 -4.89
CA GLY A 49 7.67 26.67 -4.26
C GLY A 49 6.21 26.56 -4.73
N PHE A 50 5.89 25.59 -5.60
CA PHE A 50 4.60 25.52 -6.29
C PHE A 50 3.43 25.33 -5.34
N LEU A 51 3.60 24.48 -4.33
CA LEU A 51 2.58 24.24 -3.32
C LEU A 51 2.46 25.39 -2.30
N GLN A 52 3.48 26.21 -2.17
CA GLN A 52 3.49 27.40 -1.30
C GLN A 52 2.97 28.66 -2.01
N ALA A 53 3.09 28.73 -3.33
CA ALA A 53 2.72 29.89 -4.14
C ALA A 53 1.21 29.98 -4.46
N ALA A 54 0.36 29.10 -3.90
CA ALA A 54 -1.09 29.04 -4.14
C ALA A 54 -1.47 29.05 -5.64
N GLU A 55 -0.61 28.48 -6.49
CA GLU A 55 -0.84 28.39 -7.93
C GLU A 55 -2.14 27.62 -8.25
N PRO A 56 -2.87 27.96 -9.33
CA PRO A 56 -4.04 27.19 -9.74
C PRO A 56 -3.70 25.70 -9.92
N GLY A 57 -4.39 24.84 -9.18
CA GLY A 57 -4.16 23.40 -9.16
C GLY A 57 -3.15 22.90 -8.12
N ALA A 58 -2.41 23.78 -7.44
CA ALA A 58 -1.47 23.40 -6.37
C ALA A 58 -2.17 22.64 -5.23
N HIS A 59 -3.34 23.09 -4.79
CA HIS A 59 -4.09 22.45 -3.73
C HIS A 59 -4.51 21.00 -4.09
N LEU A 60 -4.73 20.70 -5.39
CA LEU A 60 -4.99 19.33 -5.86
C LEU A 60 -3.75 18.44 -5.79
N LEU A 61 -2.54 18.99 -5.89
CA LEU A 61 -1.29 18.23 -5.77
C LEU A 61 -0.81 18.10 -4.31
N ALA A 62 -1.27 19.01 -3.44
CA ALA A 62 -0.83 19.14 -2.06
C ALA A 62 -1.16 17.94 -1.14
N ASN A 63 -2.06 17.06 -1.57
CA ASN A 63 -2.45 15.86 -0.81
C ASN A 63 -2.05 14.54 -1.48
N LEU A 64 -1.37 14.59 -2.64
CA LEU A 64 -0.98 13.40 -3.39
C LEU A 64 -0.02 12.50 -2.61
N GLY A 65 0.85 13.09 -1.79
CA GLY A 65 1.76 12.33 -0.93
C GLY A 65 0.97 11.47 0.07
N ASN A 66 0.07 12.09 0.83
CA ASN A 66 -0.73 11.39 1.83
C ASN A 66 -1.65 10.34 1.19
N PHE A 67 -2.29 10.68 0.06
CA PHE A 67 -3.07 9.72 -0.71
C PHE A 67 -2.23 8.53 -1.19
N GLY A 68 -1.02 8.78 -1.69
CA GLY A 68 -0.09 7.72 -2.09
C GLY A 68 0.28 6.79 -0.94
N VAL A 69 0.57 7.34 0.25
CA VAL A 69 0.84 6.54 1.46
C VAL A 69 -0.38 5.71 1.86
N ALA A 70 -1.58 6.29 1.85
CA ALA A 70 -2.81 5.55 2.11
C ALA A 70 -2.99 4.37 1.13
N VAL A 71 -2.80 4.61 -0.18
CA VAL A 71 -2.84 3.53 -1.19
C VAL A 71 -1.80 2.45 -0.90
N PHE A 72 -0.57 2.81 -0.53
CA PHE A 72 0.46 1.83 -0.15
C PHE A 72 0.07 0.99 1.06
N PHE A 73 -0.45 1.61 2.13
CA PHE A 73 -0.85 0.89 3.34
C PHE A 73 -2.03 -0.04 3.08
N LEU A 74 -3.06 0.42 2.35
CA LEU A 74 -4.21 -0.41 1.99
C LEU A 74 -3.81 -1.57 1.08
N LEU A 75 -2.96 -1.34 0.07
CA LEU A 75 -2.44 -2.41 -0.79
C LEU A 75 -1.58 -3.40 -0.02
N SER A 76 -0.72 -2.92 0.87
CA SER A 76 0.14 -3.77 1.70
C SER A 76 -0.69 -4.64 2.62
N SER A 77 -1.66 -4.05 3.33
CA SER A 77 -2.52 -4.80 4.24
C SER A 77 -3.44 -5.78 3.51
N PHE A 78 -3.95 -5.40 2.33
CA PHE A 78 -4.69 -6.29 1.44
C PHE A 78 -3.85 -7.52 1.05
N LEU A 79 -2.69 -7.30 0.41
CA LEU A 79 -1.86 -8.39 -0.12
C LEU A 79 -1.32 -9.31 0.98
N LEU A 80 -0.97 -8.75 2.14
CA LEU A 80 -0.38 -9.53 3.22
C LEU A 80 -1.42 -10.29 4.01
N PHE A 81 -2.61 -9.73 4.22
CA PHE A 81 -3.66 -10.38 5.01
C PHE A 81 -4.46 -11.42 4.22
N GLN A 82 -4.60 -11.26 2.90
CA GLN A 82 -5.37 -12.17 2.05
C GLN A 82 -5.09 -13.69 2.29
N PRO A 83 -3.84 -14.19 2.31
CA PRO A 83 -3.61 -15.62 2.54
C PRO A 83 -4.01 -16.07 3.96
N PHE A 84 -3.91 -15.19 4.96
CA PHE A 84 -4.39 -15.46 6.32
C PHE A 84 -5.92 -15.46 6.38
N ALA A 85 -6.58 -14.52 5.71
CA ALA A 85 -8.03 -14.46 5.62
C ALA A 85 -8.60 -15.72 4.95
N LEU A 86 -8.02 -16.15 3.82
CA LEU A 86 -8.42 -17.37 3.13
C LEU A 86 -8.25 -18.61 4.01
N SER A 87 -7.09 -18.75 4.66
CA SER A 87 -6.81 -19.88 5.56
C SER A 87 -7.75 -19.88 6.76
N SER A 88 -8.07 -18.70 7.30
CA SER A 88 -9.04 -18.54 8.39
C SER A 88 -10.44 -18.97 7.94
N ILE A 89 -10.96 -18.44 6.82
CA ILE A 89 -12.33 -18.76 6.33
C ILE A 89 -12.46 -20.24 5.97
N THR A 90 -11.46 -20.82 5.31
CA THR A 90 -11.46 -22.22 4.87
C THR A 90 -11.05 -23.21 5.96
N ASN A 91 -10.69 -22.72 7.14
CA ASN A 91 -10.15 -23.52 8.25
C ASN A 91 -8.92 -24.36 7.86
N GLN A 92 -8.11 -23.84 6.95
CA GLN A 92 -6.85 -24.45 6.53
C GLN A 92 -5.69 -23.99 7.41
N LYS A 93 -4.54 -24.67 7.27
CA LYS A 93 -3.32 -24.32 8.00
C LYS A 93 -2.88 -22.90 7.62
N LEU A 94 -2.63 -22.07 8.63
CA LEU A 94 -2.14 -20.71 8.42
C LEU A 94 -0.79 -20.69 7.67
N PRO A 95 -0.52 -19.64 6.87
CA PRO A 95 0.78 -19.43 6.26
C PRO A 95 1.90 -19.42 7.31
N PRO A 96 3.08 -20.02 7.02
CA PRO A 96 4.19 -20.04 7.95
C PRO A 96 4.77 -18.64 8.17
N VAL A 97 4.95 -18.26 9.44
CA VAL A 97 5.34 -16.91 9.86
C VAL A 97 6.82 -16.59 9.58
N ALA A 98 7.74 -17.53 9.82
CA ALA A 98 9.16 -17.27 9.58
C ALA A 98 9.50 -16.96 8.10
N PRO A 99 9.03 -17.76 7.11
CA PRO A 99 9.20 -17.41 5.70
C PRO A 99 8.52 -16.09 5.31
N PHE A 100 7.43 -15.70 6.00
CA PHE A 100 6.80 -14.40 5.79
C PHE A 100 7.77 -13.26 6.17
N TYR A 101 8.36 -13.29 7.36
CA TYR A 101 9.31 -12.25 7.79
C TYR A 101 10.56 -12.19 6.91
N ILE A 102 11.11 -13.34 6.51
CA ILE A 102 12.29 -13.38 5.62
C ILE A 102 11.97 -12.71 4.27
N ARG A 103 10.82 -13.01 3.66
CA ARG A 103 10.41 -12.39 2.39
C ARG A 103 10.22 -10.89 2.52
N ARG A 104 9.74 -10.40 3.67
CA ARG A 104 9.55 -8.96 3.92
C ARG A 104 10.89 -8.26 4.14
N ALA A 105 11.76 -8.84 4.96
CA ALA A 105 13.10 -8.31 5.20
C ALA A 105 13.91 -8.20 3.89
N MET A 106 13.91 -9.25 3.07
CA MET A 106 14.59 -9.28 1.76
C MET A 106 13.97 -8.34 0.72
N ARG A 107 12.72 -7.90 0.94
CA ARG A 107 12.05 -6.93 0.05
C ARG A 107 12.41 -5.48 0.40
N ILE A 108 12.58 -5.17 1.68
CA ILE A 108 12.74 -3.81 2.20
C ILE A 108 14.21 -3.45 2.41
N PHE A 109 14.92 -4.22 3.24
CA PHE A 109 16.22 -3.80 3.77
C PHE A 109 17.30 -3.61 2.71
N PRO A 110 17.45 -4.43 1.66
CA PRO A 110 18.52 -4.24 0.68
C PRO A 110 18.47 -2.87 -0.02
N ALA A 111 17.31 -2.47 -0.54
CA ALA A 111 17.15 -1.17 -1.19
C ALA A 111 17.13 -0.02 -0.18
N TYR A 112 16.54 -0.24 1.00
CA TYR A 112 16.58 0.76 2.07
C TYR A 112 18.02 1.08 2.49
N TRP A 113 18.85 0.08 2.73
CA TRP A 113 20.25 0.27 3.11
C TRP A 113 21.07 0.92 2.00
N LEU A 114 20.82 0.55 0.73
CA LEU A 114 21.49 1.22 -0.40
C LEU A 114 21.14 2.71 -0.46
N ALA A 115 19.85 3.04 -0.33
CA ALA A 115 19.39 4.42 -0.27
C ALA A 115 19.94 5.16 0.96
N LEU A 116 20.03 4.48 2.11
CA LEU A 116 20.56 5.05 3.35
C LEU A 116 22.05 5.38 3.23
N VAL A 117 22.84 4.48 2.61
CA VAL A 117 24.25 4.73 2.31
C VAL A 117 24.40 5.93 1.37
N ALA A 118 23.66 5.94 0.26
CA ALA A 118 23.72 7.05 -0.69
C ALA A 118 23.34 8.39 -0.05
N TRP A 119 22.27 8.41 0.75
CA TRP A 119 21.89 9.58 1.55
C TRP A 119 23.01 9.98 2.52
N SER A 120 23.61 9.03 3.24
CA SER A 120 24.66 9.33 4.22
C SER A 120 25.91 9.94 3.58
N MET A 121 26.23 9.55 2.34
CA MET A 121 27.34 10.13 1.56
C MET A 121 27.02 11.53 1.04
N SER A 122 25.75 11.92 1.00
CA SER A 122 25.27 13.17 0.42
C SER A 122 25.03 14.28 1.44
N VAL A 123 25.20 13.98 2.73
CA VAL A 123 24.94 14.91 3.84
C VAL A 123 26.19 15.15 4.68
N THR A 124 26.22 16.30 5.36
CA THR A 124 27.35 16.69 6.22
C THR A 124 27.52 15.72 7.40
N PRO A 125 28.73 15.62 7.99
CA PRO A 125 28.98 14.77 9.15
C PRO A 125 28.02 15.04 10.32
N GLU A 126 27.64 16.29 10.56
CA GLU A 126 26.74 16.71 11.64
C GLU A 126 25.33 16.16 11.40
N VAL A 127 24.81 16.30 10.18
CA VAL A 127 23.50 15.75 9.78
C VAL A 127 23.54 14.22 9.86
N ARG A 128 24.63 13.60 9.43
CA ARG A 128 24.83 12.14 9.50
C ARG A 128 24.81 11.62 10.94
N ALA A 129 25.46 12.34 11.85
CA ALA A 129 25.61 12.01 13.26
C ALA A 129 24.33 12.24 14.09
N SER A 130 23.32 12.92 13.56
CA SER A 130 22.05 13.13 14.27
C SER A 130 21.27 11.83 14.50
N GLY A 131 20.80 11.54 15.72
CA GLY A 131 20.12 10.27 16.04
C GLY A 131 21.04 9.04 16.03
N THR A 132 20.47 7.85 16.22
CA THR A 132 21.26 6.62 16.38
C THR A 132 21.46 5.90 15.05
N ALA A 133 22.69 5.45 14.76
CA ALA A 133 22.99 4.66 13.57
C ALA A 133 22.16 3.35 13.54
N VAL A 134 22.00 2.71 14.70
CA VAL A 134 21.15 1.52 14.87
C VAL A 134 19.68 1.85 14.57
N GLY A 135 19.18 2.99 15.04
CA GLY A 135 17.82 3.45 14.80
C GLY A 135 17.50 3.58 13.31
N LYS A 136 18.41 4.18 12.54
CA LYS A 136 18.30 4.28 11.08
C LYS A 136 18.39 2.90 10.43
N LEU A 137 19.42 2.11 10.71
CA LEU A 137 19.64 0.80 10.07
C LEU A 137 18.46 -0.17 10.24
N LEU A 138 17.75 -0.09 11.36
CA LEU A 138 16.64 -0.98 11.72
C LEU A 138 15.24 -0.37 11.51
N LEU A 139 15.12 0.86 10.97
CA LEU A 139 13.84 1.57 10.81
C LEU A 139 13.09 1.79 12.14
N ILE A 140 13.80 2.06 13.23
CA ILE A 140 13.20 2.33 14.56
C ILE A 140 13.48 3.74 15.07
N ASP A 141 14.09 4.59 14.24
CA ASP A 141 14.44 5.98 14.57
C ASP A 141 13.23 6.80 15.05
N GLN A 142 12.02 6.49 14.57
CA GLN A 142 10.78 7.18 14.98
C GLN A 142 10.37 6.99 16.43
N TYR A 143 10.93 5.99 17.11
CA TYR A 143 10.66 5.69 18.51
C TYR A 143 11.68 6.31 19.47
N ASP A 144 12.81 6.82 18.95
CA ASP A 144 13.87 7.43 19.74
C ASP A 144 13.55 8.92 20.01
N PRO A 145 13.47 9.36 21.28
CA PRO A 145 13.31 10.78 21.65
C PRO A 145 14.42 11.71 21.11
N ASN A 146 15.62 11.17 20.88
CA ASN A 146 16.80 11.95 20.51
C ASN A 146 17.11 11.93 19.01
N SER A 147 16.26 11.27 18.21
CA SER A 147 16.52 11.09 16.77
C SER A 147 16.07 12.25 15.89
N GLY A 148 16.86 12.57 14.87
CA GLY A 148 16.41 13.43 13.78
C GLY A 148 15.66 12.65 12.72
N ILE A 149 14.43 12.21 12.97
CA ILE A 149 13.69 11.39 11.98
C ILE A 149 13.60 12.03 10.58
N PHE A 150 13.55 13.37 10.52
CA PHE A 150 13.55 14.12 9.26
C PHE A 150 14.93 14.64 8.83
N THR A 151 15.96 14.46 9.65
CA THR A 151 17.33 14.72 9.21
C THR A 151 17.84 13.57 8.36
N GLY A 152 17.34 12.34 8.56
CA GLY A 152 17.61 11.14 7.77
C GLY A 152 16.89 11.03 6.42
N LEU A 153 16.68 9.78 5.97
CA LEU A 153 15.73 9.47 4.89
C LEU A 153 14.31 9.80 5.35
N ALA A 154 13.86 11.05 5.19
CA ALA A 154 12.59 11.52 5.74
C ALA A 154 11.38 10.66 5.35
N VAL A 155 11.38 9.95 4.22
CA VAL A 155 10.29 9.03 3.81
C VAL A 155 10.25 7.72 4.62
N SER A 156 11.27 7.40 5.43
CA SER A 156 11.36 6.13 6.14
C SER A 156 10.36 5.96 7.28
N TRP A 157 9.70 7.04 7.74
CA TRP A 157 8.65 6.95 8.78
C TRP A 157 7.51 6.00 8.36
N SER A 158 7.11 6.02 7.08
CA SER A 158 6.03 5.14 6.61
C SER A 158 6.47 3.68 6.54
N LEU A 159 7.75 3.43 6.26
CA LEU A 159 8.34 2.08 6.24
C LEU A 159 8.44 1.50 7.63
N ALA A 160 8.76 2.32 8.63
CA ALA A 160 8.77 1.91 10.03
C ALA A 160 7.36 1.50 10.49
N ILE A 161 6.32 2.25 10.10
CA ILE A 161 4.91 1.86 10.34
C ILE A 161 4.59 0.54 9.64
N GLU A 162 5.01 0.36 8.39
CA GLU A 162 4.77 -0.86 7.63
C GLU A 162 5.46 -2.07 8.30
N LEU A 163 6.69 -1.90 8.80
CA LEU A 163 7.42 -2.91 9.54
C LEU A 163 6.70 -3.29 10.85
N ALA A 164 6.17 -2.31 11.58
CA ALA A 164 5.34 -2.55 12.75
C ALA A 164 4.08 -3.36 12.39
N PHE A 165 3.44 -3.05 11.26
CA PHE A 165 2.29 -3.81 10.77
C PHE A 165 2.66 -5.26 10.44
N TYR A 166 3.85 -5.49 9.86
CA TYR A 166 4.31 -6.85 9.57
C TYR A 166 4.46 -7.69 10.83
N ILE A 167 4.83 -7.09 11.95
CA ILE A 167 4.91 -7.78 13.26
C ILE A 167 3.50 -8.07 13.78
N VAL A 168 2.62 -7.06 13.78
CA VAL A 168 1.25 -7.17 14.32
C VAL A 168 0.39 -8.16 13.54
N LEU A 169 0.52 -8.22 12.21
CA LEU A 169 -0.38 -9.00 11.35
C LEU A 169 -0.39 -10.51 11.63
N PRO A 170 0.76 -11.23 11.66
CA PRO A 170 0.77 -12.65 12.02
C PRO A 170 0.27 -12.91 13.44
N ILE A 171 0.60 -12.04 14.40
CA ILE A 171 0.12 -12.15 15.79
C ILE A 171 -1.40 -12.09 15.83
N TYR A 172 -1.99 -11.09 15.15
CA TYR A 172 -3.44 -10.97 14.99
C TYR A 172 -4.05 -12.22 14.36
N ALA A 173 -3.54 -12.67 13.20
CA ALA A 173 -4.11 -13.78 12.46
C ALA A 173 -4.05 -15.10 13.23
N VAL A 174 -2.93 -15.39 13.91
CA VAL A 174 -2.76 -16.59 14.72
C VAL A 174 -3.64 -16.55 15.97
N THR A 175 -3.70 -15.41 16.66
CA THR A 175 -4.50 -15.25 17.88
C THR A 175 -5.97 -15.45 17.59
N LEU A 176 -6.50 -14.76 16.58
CA LEU A 176 -7.91 -14.89 16.24
C LEU A 176 -8.26 -16.30 15.76
N SER A 177 -7.40 -16.94 14.96
CA SER A 177 -7.61 -18.32 14.51
C SER A 177 -7.63 -19.32 15.68
N LYS A 178 -6.81 -19.09 16.72
CA LYS A 178 -6.81 -19.91 17.94
C LYS A 178 -8.08 -19.70 18.76
N LEU A 179 -8.50 -18.45 18.97
CA LEU A 179 -9.69 -18.09 19.75
C LEU A 179 -10.98 -18.62 19.14
N LEU A 180 -11.09 -18.60 17.80
CA LEU A 180 -12.28 -19.07 17.10
C LEU A 180 -12.39 -20.60 17.04
N GLY A 181 -11.31 -21.32 17.34
CA GLY A 181 -11.24 -22.78 17.33
C GLY A 181 -11.52 -23.39 15.94
N ARG A 182 -11.25 -24.70 15.78
CA ARG A 182 -11.44 -25.40 14.48
C ARG A 182 -12.90 -25.61 14.08
N VAL A 183 -13.86 -25.38 14.98
CA VAL A 183 -15.29 -25.73 14.80
C VAL A 183 -16.14 -24.50 14.41
N SER A 184 -15.57 -23.30 14.40
CA SER A 184 -16.30 -22.09 14.00
C SER A 184 -16.67 -22.11 12.51
N SER A 185 -17.95 -21.81 12.22
CA SER A 185 -18.45 -21.66 10.86
C SER A 185 -17.76 -20.50 10.11
N PRO A 186 -17.62 -20.56 8.78
CA PRO A 186 -17.02 -19.49 7.99
C PRO A 186 -17.64 -18.11 8.25
N ASN A 187 -18.97 -18.04 8.36
CA ASN A 187 -19.71 -16.81 8.66
C ASN A 187 -19.30 -16.21 10.00
N ARG A 188 -19.15 -17.05 11.03
CA ARG A 188 -18.73 -16.60 12.36
C ARG A 188 -17.30 -16.05 12.32
N ARG A 189 -16.40 -16.68 11.56
CA ARG A 189 -15.02 -16.19 11.40
C ARG A 189 -14.97 -14.83 10.73
N ILE A 190 -15.76 -14.64 9.67
CA ILE A 190 -15.86 -13.37 8.96
C ILE A 190 -16.44 -12.29 9.86
N ALA A 191 -17.50 -12.59 10.60
CA ALA A 191 -18.08 -11.65 11.56
C ALA A 191 -17.04 -11.18 12.59
N TRP A 192 -16.26 -12.10 13.16
CA TRP A 192 -15.19 -11.74 14.10
C TRP A 192 -14.05 -10.95 13.46
N HIS A 193 -13.62 -11.31 12.25
CA HIS A 193 -12.68 -10.48 11.51
C HIS A 193 -13.24 -9.06 11.30
N ALA A 194 -14.48 -8.93 10.86
CA ALA A 194 -15.13 -7.63 10.66
C ALA A 194 -15.22 -6.81 11.96
N ILE A 195 -15.56 -7.44 13.09
CA ILE A 195 -15.59 -6.81 14.42
C ILE A 195 -14.19 -6.32 14.81
N CYS A 196 -13.15 -7.15 14.67
CA CYS A 196 -11.78 -6.75 14.97
C CYS A 196 -11.29 -5.60 14.09
N LEU A 197 -11.63 -5.61 12.79
CA LEU A 197 -11.27 -4.53 11.87
C LEU A 197 -12.02 -3.22 12.19
N ALA A 198 -13.29 -3.31 12.60
CA ALA A 198 -14.02 -2.16 13.12
C ALA A 198 -13.37 -1.60 14.39
N PHE A 199 -12.93 -2.48 15.30
CA PHE A 199 -12.17 -2.08 16.49
C PHE A 199 -10.83 -1.40 16.13
N TRP A 200 -10.10 -1.90 15.14
CA TRP A 200 -8.87 -1.25 14.65
C TRP A 200 -9.15 0.16 14.11
N TYR A 201 -10.22 0.32 13.33
CA TYR A 201 -10.63 1.62 12.82
C TYR A 201 -10.98 2.60 13.95
N VAL A 202 -11.83 2.18 14.90
CA VAL A 202 -12.24 3.01 16.04
C VAL A 202 -11.06 3.33 16.96
N SER A 203 -10.16 2.39 17.20
CA SER A 203 -8.96 2.62 18.01
C SER A 203 -7.99 3.61 17.37
N ALA A 204 -7.87 3.65 16.04
CA ALA A 204 -7.10 4.69 15.36
C ALA A 204 -7.68 6.09 15.58
N VAL A 205 -9.00 6.20 15.50
CA VAL A 205 -9.72 7.46 15.80
C VAL A 205 -9.52 7.83 17.28
N GLY A 206 -9.68 6.88 18.20
CA GLY A 206 -9.45 7.10 19.63
C GLY A 206 -8.02 7.51 19.96
N TYR A 207 -7.02 6.95 19.26
CA TYR A 207 -5.62 7.34 19.42
C TYR A 207 -5.38 8.78 18.96
N ARG A 208 -5.97 9.20 17.83
CA ARG A 208 -5.89 10.59 17.36
C ARG A 208 -6.62 11.56 18.29
N TYR A 209 -7.73 11.13 18.92
CA TYR A 209 -8.38 11.90 19.97
C TYR A 209 -7.47 12.09 21.17
N TRP A 210 -6.89 11.00 21.68
CA TRP A 210 -5.92 11.05 22.77
C TRP A 210 -4.75 11.99 22.45
N LEU A 211 -4.16 11.89 21.25
CA LEU A 211 -3.10 12.79 20.81
C LEU A 211 -3.51 14.27 20.84
N SER A 212 -4.74 14.59 20.42
CA SER A 212 -5.26 15.96 20.46
C SER A 212 -5.42 16.51 21.88
N THR A 213 -5.77 15.64 22.84
CA THR A 213 -5.96 16.01 24.26
C THR A 213 -4.65 16.02 25.05
N ALA A 214 -3.65 15.25 24.63
CA ALA A 214 -2.37 15.07 25.32
C ALA A 214 -1.42 16.29 25.19
N ASN A 215 -1.96 17.48 24.96
CA ASN A 215 -1.29 18.79 25.01
C ASN A 215 0.07 18.85 24.29
N ASN A 216 0.06 18.67 22.96
CA ASN A 216 1.27 18.71 22.13
C ASN A 216 2.36 17.71 22.53
N GLY A 217 1.97 16.48 22.90
CA GLY A 217 2.90 15.37 23.00
C GLY A 217 3.83 15.29 21.76
N PRO A 218 5.06 14.74 21.91
CA PRO A 218 6.04 14.73 20.83
C PRO A 218 5.44 14.32 19.49
N PHE A 219 5.69 15.13 18.46
CA PHE A 219 5.21 14.92 17.09
C PHE A 219 5.36 13.47 16.60
N ARG A 220 6.41 12.78 17.05
CA ARG A 220 6.72 11.39 16.70
C ARG A 220 5.62 10.38 17.08
N TYR A 221 4.77 10.67 18.06
CA TYR A 221 3.64 9.79 18.40
C TYR A 221 2.63 9.70 17.24
N GLN A 222 2.54 10.72 16.39
CA GLN A 222 1.72 10.66 15.18
C GLN A 222 2.25 9.64 14.16
N LEU A 223 3.54 9.28 14.24
CA LEU A 223 4.22 8.35 13.34
C LEU A 223 4.10 6.89 13.83
N TRP A 224 3.36 6.63 14.89
CA TRP A 224 3.14 5.29 15.40
C TRP A 224 2.01 4.61 14.63
N ILE A 225 2.10 3.28 14.50
CA ILE A 225 1.09 2.47 13.79
C ILE A 225 -0.34 2.73 14.25
N PHE A 226 -0.54 3.05 15.53
CA PHE A 226 -1.85 3.32 16.12
C PHE A 226 -2.61 4.44 15.40
N ALA A 227 -1.93 5.45 14.87
CA ALA A 227 -2.56 6.55 14.13
C ALA A 227 -3.10 6.14 12.75
N TYR A 228 -2.69 4.96 12.24
CA TYR A 228 -2.95 4.48 10.88
C TYR A 228 -3.68 3.12 10.83
N LEU A 229 -4.10 2.56 11.97
CA LEU A 229 -4.77 1.26 12.03
C LEU A 229 -6.07 1.22 11.21
N ASP A 230 -6.73 2.36 11.01
CA ASP A 230 -7.88 2.53 10.12
C ASP A 230 -7.55 2.24 8.65
N TRP A 231 -6.43 2.76 8.14
CA TRP A 231 -5.99 2.47 6.76
C TRP A 231 -5.62 1.00 6.57
N PHE A 232 -4.90 0.41 7.53
CA PHE A 232 -4.61 -1.03 7.50
C PHE A 232 -5.91 -1.86 7.55
N ALA A 233 -6.87 -1.47 8.40
CA ALA A 233 -8.16 -2.15 8.51
C ALA A 233 -8.98 -2.10 7.21
N LEU A 234 -8.98 -0.97 6.50
CA LEU A 234 -9.67 -0.83 5.20
C LEU A 234 -9.10 -1.78 4.13
N GLY A 235 -7.78 -1.90 4.03
CA GLY A 235 -7.17 -2.85 3.08
C GLY A 235 -7.37 -4.31 3.50
N MET A 236 -7.34 -4.61 4.80
CA MET A 236 -7.67 -5.94 5.33
C MET A 236 -9.15 -6.31 5.10
N LEU A 237 -10.06 -5.33 5.14
CA LEU A 237 -11.47 -5.52 4.81
C LEU A 237 -11.65 -5.91 3.34
N LEU A 238 -10.92 -5.26 2.42
CA LEU A 238 -10.89 -5.65 1.00
C LEU A 238 -10.37 -7.09 0.83
N ALA A 239 -9.36 -7.49 1.61
CA ALA A 239 -8.82 -8.85 1.58
C ALA A 239 -9.81 -9.88 2.12
N LEU A 240 -10.52 -9.56 3.20
CA LEU A 240 -11.55 -10.40 3.78
C LEU A 240 -12.71 -10.59 2.80
N ALA A 241 -13.18 -9.52 2.17
CA ALA A 241 -14.24 -9.56 1.16
C ALA A 241 -13.81 -10.37 -0.07
N SER A 242 -12.57 -10.18 -0.53
CA SER A 242 -12.00 -10.95 -1.65
C SER A 242 -11.90 -12.45 -1.32
N ALA A 243 -11.43 -12.79 -0.12
CA ALA A 243 -11.34 -14.17 0.34
C ALA A 243 -12.73 -14.81 0.50
N TRP A 244 -13.73 -14.07 1.00
CA TRP A 244 -15.11 -14.55 1.11
C TRP A 244 -15.70 -14.92 -0.25
N LEU A 245 -15.55 -14.03 -1.24
CA LEU A 245 -15.97 -14.30 -2.62
C LEU A 245 -15.25 -15.54 -3.20
N ALA A 246 -13.94 -15.67 -2.95
CA ALA A 246 -13.16 -16.82 -3.42
C ALA A 246 -13.62 -18.16 -2.83
N THR A 247 -14.25 -18.14 -1.65
CA THR A 247 -14.83 -19.34 -1.00
C THR A 247 -16.27 -19.63 -1.39
N GLY A 248 -16.82 -18.94 -2.39
CA GLY A 248 -18.22 -19.09 -2.84
C GLY A 248 -19.21 -18.24 -2.04
N GLY A 249 -18.72 -17.36 -1.17
CA GLY A 249 -19.54 -16.38 -0.48
C GLY A 249 -20.10 -15.32 -1.41
N SER A 250 -21.21 -14.71 -1.01
CA SER A 250 -21.84 -13.61 -1.75
C SER A 250 -21.77 -12.30 -0.96
N LEU A 251 -21.38 -11.22 -1.63
CA LEU A 251 -21.54 -9.85 -1.12
C LEU A 251 -22.94 -9.31 -1.45
N PRO A 252 -23.43 -8.27 -0.73
CA PRO A 252 -24.65 -7.56 -1.09
C PRO A 252 -24.60 -7.08 -2.55
N GLN A 253 -25.75 -7.12 -3.23
CA GLN A 253 -25.82 -6.77 -4.66
C GLN A 253 -25.33 -5.34 -4.93
N SER A 254 -25.68 -4.38 -4.06
CA SER A 254 -25.23 -2.98 -4.14
C SER A 254 -23.70 -2.84 -4.15
N VAL A 255 -22.99 -3.61 -3.32
CA VAL A 255 -21.52 -3.59 -3.24
C VAL A 255 -20.91 -4.18 -4.51
N ARG A 256 -21.47 -5.28 -5.02
CA ARG A 256 -21.01 -5.89 -6.29
C ARG A 256 -21.22 -4.94 -7.46
N ASP A 257 -22.40 -4.32 -7.55
CA ASP A 257 -22.73 -3.38 -8.63
C ASP A 257 -21.82 -2.16 -8.60
N LEU A 258 -21.55 -1.62 -7.41
CA LEU A 258 -20.62 -0.51 -7.24
C LEU A 258 -19.19 -0.92 -7.66
N ALA A 259 -18.69 -2.06 -7.19
CA ALA A 259 -17.35 -2.56 -7.53
C ALA A 259 -17.19 -2.83 -9.04
N ASN A 260 -18.27 -3.23 -9.72
CA ASN A 260 -18.29 -3.40 -11.18
C ASN A 260 -18.25 -2.09 -11.96
N ARG A 261 -18.68 -0.97 -11.34
CA ARG A 261 -18.70 0.36 -11.95
C ARG A 261 -17.43 1.12 -11.57
N THR A 262 -16.33 0.87 -12.29
CA THR A 262 -15.03 1.52 -12.06
C THR A 262 -15.14 3.05 -12.00
N TRP A 263 -15.90 3.65 -12.92
CA TRP A 263 -16.09 5.11 -12.95
C TRP A 263 -16.77 5.62 -11.67
N ALA A 264 -17.79 4.93 -11.15
CA ALA A 264 -18.50 5.37 -9.95
C ALA A 264 -17.59 5.29 -8.72
N CYS A 265 -16.82 4.20 -8.59
CA CYS A 265 -15.82 4.07 -7.55
C CYS A 265 -14.79 5.21 -7.60
N TRP A 266 -14.27 5.52 -8.79
CA TRP A 266 -13.27 6.56 -8.97
C TRP A 266 -13.83 7.97 -8.82
N THR A 267 -15.11 8.20 -9.13
CA THR A 267 -15.81 9.45 -8.80
C THR A 267 -15.91 9.62 -7.29
N ILE A 268 -16.30 8.58 -6.54
CA ILE A 268 -16.36 8.64 -5.07
C ILE A 268 -14.96 8.88 -4.48
N ALA A 269 -13.93 8.22 -5.03
CA ALA A 269 -12.54 8.45 -4.63
C ALA A 269 -12.09 9.88 -4.90
N GLY A 270 -12.39 10.40 -6.10
CA GLY A 270 -12.09 11.77 -6.50
C GLY A 270 -12.83 12.82 -5.68
N MET A 271 -14.10 12.57 -5.34
CA MET A 271 -14.88 13.43 -4.45
C MET A 271 -14.30 13.43 -3.04
N SER A 272 -13.98 12.25 -2.48
CA SER A 272 -13.33 12.14 -1.17
C SER A 272 -12.00 12.89 -1.14
N TYR A 273 -11.21 12.78 -2.21
CA TYR A 273 -9.96 13.52 -2.37
C TYR A 273 -10.19 15.03 -2.50
N ALA A 274 -11.15 15.47 -3.32
CA ALA A 274 -11.49 16.87 -3.51
C ALA A 274 -12.03 17.51 -2.21
N SER A 275 -12.79 16.78 -1.40
CA SER A 275 -13.23 17.25 -0.08
C SER A 275 -12.07 17.58 0.85
N ILE A 276 -10.95 16.83 0.79
CA ILE A 276 -9.74 17.17 1.56
C ILE A 276 -9.20 18.53 1.12
N VAL A 277 -9.16 18.74 -0.20
CA VAL A 277 -8.62 19.96 -0.81
C VAL A 277 -9.47 21.18 -0.45
N ILE A 278 -10.79 21.04 -0.49
CA ILE A 278 -11.75 22.13 -0.21
C ILE A 278 -11.83 22.45 1.28
N LEU A 279 -11.85 21.42 2.15
CA LEU A 279 -12.14 21.62 3.57
C LEU A 279 -10.90 21.91 4.43
N LEU A 280 -9.69 21.59 3.96
CA LEU A 280 -8.52 21.45 4.84
C LEU A 280 -7.28 22.25 4.41
N ASP A 281 -7.46 23.29 3.59
CA ASP A 281 -6.54 24.32 3.02
C ASP A 281 -5.09 24.40 3.54
N SER A 282 -4.37 23.29 3.57
CA SER A 282 -2.99 23.24 4.06
C SER A 282 -2.18 22.21 3.28
N PRO A 283 -1.08 22.63 2.65
CA PRO A 283 -0.21 21.75 1.86
C PRO A 283 0.75 20.90 2.70
N LYS A 284 0.70 21.00 4.04
CA LYS A 284 1.63 20.29 4.93
C LYS A 284 1.17 18.84 5.13
N MET A 285 1.96 17.89 4.63
CA MET A 285 1.68 16.45 4.69
C MET A 285 1.65 15.91 6.12
N ILE A 286 2.56 16.37 6.97
CA ILE A 286 2.85 15.72 8.26
C ILE A 286 2.54 16.62 9.47
N ARG A 287 2.66 17.94 9.35
CA ARG A 287 2.35 18.88 10.44
C ARG A 287 0.90 19.33 10.38
N ILE A 288 0.01 18.45 10.84
CA ILE A 288 -1.39 18.81 11.07
C ILE A 288 -1.42 19.59 12.40
N PRO A 289 -2.00 20.80 12.44
CA PRO A 289 -2.22 21.48 13.72
C PRO A 289 -3.03 20.55 14.62
N LEU A 290 -2.49 20.21 15.78
CA LEU A 290 -3.18 19.39 16.79
C LEU A 290 -4.51 20.02 17.26
N GLU A 291 -4.73 21.28 16.89
CA GLU A 291 -5.79 22.19 17.29
C GLU A 291 -7.19 21.73 16.83
N SER A 292 -7.33 20.72 15.97
CA SER A 292 -8.64 20.12 15.66
C SER A 292 -8.60 18.62 15.37
N PHE A 293 -8.87 17.81 16.40
CA PHE A 293 -9.10 16.36 16.30
C PHE A 293 -10.05 15.99 15.16
N LEU A 294 -11.16 16.74 15.02
CA LEU A 294 -12.19 16.47 14.03
C LEU A 294 -11.67 16.63 12.60
N LEU A 295 -10.97 17.72 12.29
CA LEU A 295 -10.41 17.94 10.95
C LEU A 295 -9.30 16.94 10.65
N THR A 296 -8.47 16.62 11.63
CA THR A 296 -7.42 15.59 11.50
C THR A 296 -8.05 14.23 11.19
N SER A 297 -9.02 13.79 11.98
CA SER A 297 -9.68 12.49 11.79
C SER A 297 -10.46 12.44 10.46
N LEU A 298 -11.12 13.54 10.09
CA LEU A 298 -11.79 13.65 8.80
C LEU A 298 -10.79 13.55 7.64
N ARG A 299 -9.63 14.21 7.73
CA ARG A 299 -8.56 14.11 6.72
C ARG A 299 -8.14 12.65 6.49
N TYR A 300 -7.85 11.93 7.57
CA TYR A 300 -7.42 10.53 7.48
C TYR A 300 -8.53 9.62 6.95
N ALA A 301 -9.78 9.83 7.38
CA ALA A 301 -10.93 9.09 6.89
C ALA A 301 -11.14 9.31 5.39
N LEU A 302 -11.11 10.56 4.92
CA LEU A 302 -11.24 10.90 3.50
C LEU A 302 -10.12 10.31 2.65
N GLN A 303 -8.87 10.30 3.14
CA GLN A 303 -7.75 9.67 2.44
C GLN A 303 -7.89 8.15 2.37
N GLY A 304 -8.29 7.54 3.49
CA GLY A 304 -8.57 6.11 3.57
C GLY A 304 -9.71 5.69 2.63
N PHE A 305 -10.80 6.46 2.58
CA PHE A 305 -11.91 6.23 1.67
C PHE A 305 -11.55 6.47 0.22
N ALA A 306 -10.80 7.54 -0.08
CA ALA A 306 -10.29 7.77 -1.43
C ALA A 306 -9.47 6.57 -1.91
N ALA A 307 -8.54 6.08 -1.09
CA ALA A 307 -7.73 4.90 -1.41
C ALA A 307 -8.58 3.62 -1.51
N PHE A 308 -9.54 3.42 -0.60
CA PHE A 308 -10.44 2.25 -0.59
C PHE A 308 -11.24 2.16 -1.89
N PHE A 309 -11.94 3.23 -2.27
CA PHE A 309 -12.74 3.25 -3.50
C PHE A 309 -11.89 3.26 -4.77
N PHE A 310 -10.66 3.80 -4.70
CA PHE A 310 -9.72 3.70 -5.81
C PHE A 310 -9.32 2.24 -6.12
N LEU A 311 -9.10 1.44 -5.07
CA LEU A 311 -8.70 0.03 -5.16
C LEU A 311 -9.87 -0.96 -5.33
N LEU A 312 -11.06 -0.62 -4.83
CA LEU A 312 -12.26 -1.45 -4.81
C LEU A 312 -12.56 -2.17 -6.15
N PRO A 313 -12.62 -1.49 -7.32
CA PRO A 313 -12.97 -2.14 -8.57
C PRO A 313 -11.92 -3.15 -9.05
N ALA A 314 -10.64 -2.94 -8.70
CA ALA A 314 -9.59 -3.88 -9.07
C ALA A 314 -9.62 -5.16 -8.22
N ILE A 315 -10.04 -5.04 -6.96
CA ILE A 315 -10.03 -6.15 -6.00
C ILE A 315 -11.35 -6.95 -6.02
N LEU A 316 -12.49 -6.26 -6.04
CA LEU A 316 -13.82 -6.89 -5.93
C LEU A 316 -14.65 -6.81 -7.23
N GLY A 317 -14.28 -5.96 -8.18
CA GLY A 317 -15.02 -5.81 -9.43
C GLY A 317 -14.82 -7.00 -10.36
N GLY A 318 -15.87 -7.43 -11.06
CA GLY A 318 -15.90 -8.56 -11.99
C GLY A 318 -15.41 -8.27 -13.41
N GLY A 319 -15.16 -7.00 -13.75
CA GLY A 319 -14.73 -6.57 -15.08
C GLY A 319 -13.46 -5.72 -15.08
N VAL A 320 -12.89 -5.46 -16.27
CA VAL A 320 -11.71 -4.61 -16.45
C VAL A 320 -12.09 -3.40 -17.31
N GLY A 321 -12.58 -2.33 -16.66
CA GLY A 321 -12.85 -1.05 -17.33
C GLY A 321 -11.57 -0.41 -17.87
N THR A 322 -11.70 0.57 -18.78
CA THR A 322 -10.58 1.23 -19.47
C THR A 322 -9.49 1.71 -18.52
N GLY A 323 -9.87 2.32 -17.39
CA GLY A 323 -8.91 2.75 -16.38
C GLY A 323 -8.05 1.61 -15.81
N LEU A 324 -8.66 0.46 -15.49
CA LEU A 324 -7.91 -0.71 -15.03
C LEU A 324 -7.04 -1.33 -16.14
N GLN A 325 -7.43 -1.20 -17.41
CA GLN A 325 -6.60 -1.63 -18.53
C GLN A 325 -5.34 -0.75 -18.67
N ILE A 326 -5.47 0.56 -18.44
CA ILE A 326 -4.33 1.49 -18.42
C ILE A 326 -3.40 1.14 -17.25
N LEU A 327 -3.95 0.93 -16.05
CA LEU A 327 -3.16 0.53 -14.88
C LEU A 327 -2.51 -0.85 -15.05
N GLY A 328 -3.16 -1.77 -15.76
CA GLY A 328 -2.62 -3.08 -16.13
C GLY A 328 -1.77 -3.06 -17.41
N SER A 329 -1.39 -1.90 -17.92
CA SER A 329 -0.51 -1.80 -19.10
C SER A 329 0.93 -2.17 -18.73
N ARG A 330 1.72 -2.64 -19.71
CA ARG A 330 3.12 -3.04 -19.49
C ARG A 330 3.97 -1.94 -18.83
N PRO A 331 3.89 -0.66 -19.22
CA PRO A 331 4.63 0.42 -18.56
C PRO A 331 4.22 0.60 -17.09
N MET A 332 2.92 0.56 -16.80
CA MET A 332 2.42 0.74 -15.44
C MET A 332 2.79 -0.43 -14.52
N ILE A 333 2.74 -1.66 -15.03
CA ILE A 333 3.25 -2.85 -14.31
C ILE A 333 4.75 -2.69 -14.02
N TRP A 334 5.53 -2.24 -15.00
CA TRP A 334 6.96 -2.03 -14.83
C TRP A 334 7.28 -0.95 -13.79
N LEU A 335 6.60 0.21 -13.87
CA LEU A 335 6.69 1.27 -12.87
C LEU A 335 6.28 0.77 -11.49
N GLY A 336 5.26 -0.09 -11.40
CA GLY A 336 4.82 -0.72 -10.16
C GLY A 336 5.88 -1.60 -9.50
N LYS A 337 6.68 -2.32 -10.30
CA LYS A 337 7.78 -3.15 -9.80
C LYS A 337 8.90 -2.31 -9.18
N VAL A 338 9.25 -1.21 -9.82
CA VAL A 338 10.30 -0.28 -9.36
C VAL A 338 9.78 0.80 -8.40
N SER A 339 8.48 0.78 -8.06
CA SER A 339 7.81 1.82 -7.29
C SER A 339 8.40 2.01 -5.89
N PHE A 340 8.93 0.94 -5.29
CA PHE A 340 9.61 0.99 -4.00
C PHE A 340 10.90 1.80 -4.09
N GLY A 341 11.70 1.58 -5.14
CA GLY A 341 12.85 2.43 -5.45
C GLY A 341 12.43 3.89 -5.66
N ILE A 342 11.36 4.14 -6.43
CA ILE A 342 10.90 5.52 -6.68
C ILE A 342 10.56 6.21 -5.35
N TYR A 343 9.87 5.49 -4.47
CA TYR A 343 9.54 5.97 -3.13
C TYR A 343 10.79 6.24 -2.26
N LEU A 344 11.84 5.43 -2.35
CA LEU A 344 13.05 5.62 -1.54
C LEU A 344 13.96 6.75 -2.07
N TRP A 345 14.21 6.75 -3.38
CA TRP A 345 15.27 7.57 -3.99
C TRP A 345 14.86 9.02 -4.24
N HIS A 346 13.57 9.32 -4.40
CA HIS A 346 13.15 10.65 -4.88
C HIS A 346 13.61 11.81 -3.99
N LEU A 347 13.59 11.68 -2.66
CA LEU A 347 14.06 12.75 -1.77
C LEU A 347 15.57 12.95 -1.84
N ILE A 348 16.33 11.88 -2.07
CA ILE A 348 17.79 11.96 -2.25
C ILE A 348 18.08 12.71 -3.56
N VAL A 349 17.40 12.32 -4.64
CA VAL A 349 17.53 12.96 -5.95
C VAL A 349 17.13 14.43 -5.88
N ILE A 350 16.03 14.77 -5.20
CA ILE A 350 15.66 16.16 -4.92
C ILE A 350 16.82 16.86 -4.21
N GLY A 351 17.35 16.32 -3.11
CA GLY A 351 18.48 16.90 -2.38
C GLY A 351 19.77 17.08 -3.19
N TRP A 352 19.98 16.31 -4.26
CA TRP A 352 21.15 16.45 -5.15
C TRP A 352 21.01 17.56 -6.17
N LEU A 353 19.78 17.96 -6.53
CA LEU A 353 19.57 18.97 -7.55
C LEU A 353 19.66 20.38 -6.93
N PRO A 354 20.25 21.35 -7.65
CA PRO A 354 20.20 22.74 -7.23
C PRO A 354 18.76 23.28 -7.32
N ASN A 355 18.49 24.36 -6.59
CA ASN A 355 17.27 25.12 -6.81
C ASN A 355 17.36 25.82 -8.17
N PHE A 356 16.33 25.66 -9.01
CA PHE A 356 16.25 26.31 -10.33
C PHE A 356 15.69 27.74 -10.20
N ASP A 357 16.27 28.55 -9.31
CA ASP A 357 15.77 29.88 -8.96
C ASP A 357 15.84 30.88 -10.13
N SER A 358 16.70 30.60 -11.12
CA SER A 358 16.79 31.36 -12.37
C SER A 358 15.51 31.29 -13.23
N ILE A 359 14.65 30.29 -13.03
CA ILE A 359 13.36 30.18 -13.73
C ILE A 359 12.31 30.98 -12.95
N SER A 360 11.98 32.19 -13.41
CA SER A 360 11.05 33.09 -12.69
C SER A 360 9.65 32.49 -12.50
N SER A 361 9.12 31.78 -13.51
CA SER A 361 7.80 31.14 -13.43
C SER A 361 7.82 29.91 -12.51
N THR A 362 7.07 29.98 -11.41
CA THR A 362 6.88 28.89 -10.45
C THR A 362 6.37 27.61 -11.11
N ARG A 363 5.41 27.73 -12.04
CA ARG A 363 4.88 26.57 -12.79
C ARG A 363 5.94 25.94 -13.68
N LEU A 364 6.70 26.74 -14.43
CA LEU A 364 7.75 26.21 -15.30
C LEU A 364 8.88 25.57 -14.49
N ARG A 365 9.28 26.21 -13.38
CA ARG A 365 10.24 25.65 -12.41
C ARG A 365 9.75 24.30 -11.91
N PHE A 366 8.50 24.20 -11.45
CA PHE A 366 7.91 22.94 -11.01
C PHE A 366 7.94 21.84 -12.07
N LEU A 367 7.46 22.13 -13.29
CA LEU A 367 7.42 21.13 -14.36
C LEU A 367 8.82 20.68 -14.79
N THR A 368 9.78 21.61 -14.81
CA THR A 368 11.18 21.31 -15.15
C THR A 368 11.82 20.44 -14.07
N THR A 369 11.71 20.82 -12.79
CA THR A 369 12.19 20.02 -11.66
C THR A 369 11.52 18.65 -11.65
N LEU A 370 10.20 18.58 -11.85
CA LEU A 370 9.47 17.32 -11.87
C LEU A 370 9.97 16.38 -12.97
N ALA A 371 10.18 16.89 -14.18
CA ALA A 371 10.67 16.10 -15.30
C ALA A 371 12.08 15.53 -15.01
N ILE A 372 12.98 16.36 -14.47
CA ILE A 372 14.35 15.95 -14.13
C ILE A 372 14.34 14.94 -12.99
N VAL A 373 13.67 15.25 -11.87
CA VAL A 373 13.58 14.38 -10.69
C VAL A 373 12.94 13.05 -11.06
N LEU A 374 11.83 13.05 -11.80
CA LEU A 374 11.15 11.82 -12.23
C LEU A 374 12.08 10.95 -13.08
N THR A 375 12.77 11.54 -14.06
CA THR A 375 13.67 10.81 -14.96
C THR A 375 14.84 10.18 -14.21
N ILE A 376 15.54 10.97 -13.38
CA ILE A 376 16.67 10.50 -12.59
C ILE A 376 16.21 9.45 -11.59
N THR A 377 15.12 9.72 -10.85
CA THR A 377 14.59 8.81 -9.84
C THR A 377 14.18 7.48 -10.45
N VAL A 378 13.41 7.47 -11.54
CA VAL A 378 12.99 6.22 -12.21
C VAL A 378 14.20 5.42 -12.69
N THR A 379 15.22 6.09 -13.22
CA THR A 379 16.45 5.45 -13.71
C THR A 379 17.24 4.79 -12.56
N ILE A 380 17.47 5.52 -11.47
CA ILE A 380 18.14 4.98 -10.28
C ILE A 380 17.32 3.87 -9.65
N SER A 381 16.01 4.04 -9.57
CA SER A 381 15.09 3.04 -8.99
C SER A 381 15.08 1.74 -9.79
N ALA A 382 15.07 1.83 -11.13
CA ALA A 382 15.19 0.67 -11.99
C ALA A 382 16.54 -0.05 -11.78
N THR A 383 17.63 0.72 -11.73
CA THR A 383 18.97 0.18 -11.49
C THR A 383 19.06 -0.52 -10.13
N SER A 384 18.64 0.15 -9.06
CA SER A 384 18.52 -0.39 -7.70
C SER A 384 17.66 -1.66 -7.66
N TYR A 385 16.53 -1.66 -8.36
CA TYR A 385 15.64 -2.82 -8.40
C TYR A 385 16.30 -4.04 -9.03
N TYR A 386 16.93 -3.88 -10.19
CA TYR A 386 17.52 -5.02 -10.90
C TYR A 386 18.80 -5.53 -10.26
N LEU A 387 19.60 -4.65 -9.66
CA LEU A 387 20.90 -4.99 -9.09
C LEU A 387 20.82 -5.40 -7.61
N ALA A 388 19.98 -4.75 -6.82
CA ALA A 388 19.86 -5.03 -5.38
C ALA A 388 18.57 -5.80 -5.07
N GLU A 389 17.39 -5.24 -5.36
CA GLU A 389 16.13 -5.78 -4.83
C GLU A 389 15.77 -7.16 -5.41
N ARG A 390 15.83 -7.30 -6.74
CA ARG A 390 15.39 -8.50 -7.45
C ARG A 390 16.18 -9.76 -7.05
N PRO A 391 17.52 -9.74 -6.92
CA PRO A 391 18.28 -10.88 -6.43
C PRO A 391 17.84 -11.36 -5.04
N PHE A 392 17.66 -10.45 -4.08
CA PHE A 392 17.23 -10.81 -2.72
C PHE A 392 15.80 -11.33 -2.67
N ILE A 393 14.88 -10.73 -3.44
CA ILE A 393 13.51 -11.23 -3.58
C ILE A 393 13.50 -12.67 -4.12
N GLU A 394 14.27 -12.94 -5.16
CA GLU A 394 14.36 -14.27 -5.76
C GLU A 394 15.00 -15.30 -4.82
N LEU A 395 16.05 -14.91 -4.09
CA LEU A 395 16.67 -15.74 -3.06
C LEU A 395 15.68 -16.13 -1.96
N SER A 396 14.82 -15.18 -1.53
CA SER A 396 13.80 -15.42 -0.51
C SER A 396 12.73 -16.42 -0.95
N ARG A 397 12.42 -16.49 -2.25
CA ARG A 397 11.49 -17.48 -2.82
C ARG A 397 12.08 -18.89 -2.77
N ARG A 398 13.37 -19.03 -3.06
CA ARG A 398 14.08 -20.32 -3.03
C ARG A 398 14.19 -20.91 -1.63
N ARG A 399 14.41 -20.07 -0.60
CA ARG A 399 14.45 -20.50 0.81
C ARG A 399 13.06 -20.77 1.40
N GLY A 400 12.01 -20.25 0.78
CA GLY A 400 10.62 -20.37 1.24
C GLY A 400 9.81 -21.51 0.62
N SER A 401 10.44 -22.43 -0.13
CA SER A 401 9.74 -23.59 -0.70
C SER A 401 9.21 -24.50 0.40
N VAL A 402 7.93 -24.33 0.71
CA VAL A 402 7.09 -25.34 1.34
C VAL A 402 7.22 -26.62 0.50
N PRO A 403 7.38 -27.81 1.12
CA PRO A 403 7.44 -29.07 0.37
C PRO A 403 6.23 -29.15 -0.57
N ARG A 404 6.52 -29.39 -1.86
CA ARG A 404 5.49 -29.63 -2.88
C ARG A 404 4.53 -30.68 -2.34
N PHE A 405 3.25 -30.31 -2.22
CA PHE A 405 2.18 -31.23 -1.87
C PHE A 405 2.26 -32.41 -2.86
N ASN A 406 2.69 -33.57 -2.36
CA ASN A 406 2.90 -34.74 -3.19
C ASN A 406 1.52 -35.24 -3.60
N ARG A 407 1.19 -35.08 -4.88
CA ARG A 407 -0.07 -35.51 -5.50
C ARG A 407 -0.07 -37.04 -5.63
N LYS A 408 -0.17 -37.74 -4.51
CA LYS A 408 -0.42 -39.19 -4.46
C LYS A 408 -1.38 -39.49 -3.33
N MET A 409 -2.66 -39.22 -3.56
CA MET A 409 -3.82 -39.94 -3.01
C MET A 409 -5.10 -39.28 -3.55
N SER A 410 -5.49 -39.67 -4.76
CA SER A 410 -6.88 -39.77 -5.21
C SER A 410 -6.84 -40.20 -6.68
N ALA A 411 -6.58 -41.49 -6.86
CA ALA A 411 -6.91 -42.21 -8.08
C ALA A 411 -7.86 -43.34 -7.68
N SER A 412 -9.01 -42.99 -7.12
CA SER A 412 -10.22 -43.80 -7.29
C SER A 412 -11.44 -42.98 -6.88
N ARG A 413 -12.37 -42.83 -7.83
CA ARG A 413 -13.78 -42.41 -7.71
C ARG A 413 -14.07 -40.90 -7.79
N GLY A 414 -14.45 -40.50 -9.00
CA GLY A 414 -15.75 -39.83 -9.26
C GLY A 414 -15.90 -38.34 -8.91
N THR A 415 -16.01 -37.52 -9.97
CA THR A 415 -16.80 -36.28 -10.04
C THR A 415 -16.55 -35.16 -9.02
N HIS A 416 -15.66 -34.22 -9.37
CA HIS A 416 -15.88 -32.76 -9.43
C HIS A 416 -14.53 -32.06 -9.66
N GLN A 417 -14.36 -31.42 -10.83
CA GLN A 417 -13.19 -30.57 -11.11
C GLN A 417 -13.42 -29.19 -10.49
N ILE A 418 -12.62 -28.85 -9.47
CA ILE A 418 -12.38 -27.48 -9.03
C ILE A 418 -10.91 -27.19 -9.39
N GLU A 419 -10.69 -26.39 -10.42
CA GLU A 419 -9.35 -25.91 -10.80
C GLU A 419 -8.94 -24.76 -9.86
N GLN A 420 -8.05 -25.08 -8.92
CA GLN A 420 -7.30 -24.09 -8.16
C GLN A 420 -6.02 -23.74 -8.90
N GLY A 421 -5.94 -22.52 -9.40
CA GLY A 421 -4.72 -21.87 -9.83
C GLY A 421 -4.80 -20.40 -9.45
N VAL A 422 -3.65 -19.78 -9.18
CA VAL A 422 -3.46 -18.38 -8.74
C VAL A 422 -3.53 -18.22 -7.22
N PHE A 423 -2.40 -18.42 -6.55
CA PHE A 423 -1.87 -17.57 -5.45
C PHE A 423 -0.53 -18.12 -4.95
N VAL A 424 0.44 -18.34 -5.85
CA VAL A 424 1.87 -18.42 -5.49
C VAL A 424 2.69 -17.95 -6.69
N LYS A 425 3.06 -16.67 -6.71
CA LYS A 425 4.26 -16.17 -7.40
C LYS A 425 4.86 -15.02 -6.60
#